data_AF-A0A958E7M6-F1
#
_entry.id   AF-A0A958E7M6-F1
#
_cell.length_a   1.000
_cell.length_b   1.000
_cell.length_c   1.000
_cell.angle_alpha   90.00
_cell.angle_beta   90.00
_cell.angle_gamma   90.00
#
_symmetry.space_group_name_H-M   'P 1'
#
loop_
_entity.id
_entity.type
_entity.pdbx_description
1 polymer ?
#
loop_
_entity_poly.entity_id
_entity_poly.type
_entity_poly.pdbx_seq_one_letter_code
_entity_poly.pdbx_strand_id
1 'polypeptide(L)'
;MNTGGFFLTTKKTLEEDKLRVLEAELNQQNALVDLENMIGKIPVENINDLDETSFYPQELTEEEINQVDLSQHPEYLLSSNQVTQSGYKVNISEASQYPDINFRADFIMIDTDDEPVIPFWSTGVTFSMPLFAFG
;
A
#
# COMPACT_ATOMS: atom_id res chain seq x y z
N MET A 1 69.78 -9.72 -5.98
CA MET A 1 68.73 -9.50 -4.96
C MET A 1 67.62 -8.71 -5.61
N ASN A 2 66.45 -9.33 -5.78
CA ASN A 2 65.35 -8.79 -6.58
C ASN A 2 64.36 -8.06 -5.66
N THR A 3 64.68 -6.82 -5.31
CA THR A 3 63.89 -5.99 -4.38
C THR A 3 62.65 -5.38 -5.04
N GLY A 4 62.58 -5.29 -6.37
CA GLY A 4 61.48 -4.64 -7.09
C GLY A 4 60.12 -5.32 -6.95
N GLY A 5 60.07 -6.65 -6.81
CA GLY A 5 58.80 -7.39 -6.70
C GLY A 5 58.06 -7.19 -5.38
N PHE A 6 58.80 -7.03 -4.27
CA PHE A 6 58.23 -6.90 -2.92
C PHE A 6 57.54 -5.54 -2.71
N PHE A 7 58.12 -4.46 -3.26
CA PHE A 7 57.54 -3.12 -3.19
C PHE A 7 56.24 -2.99 -4.00
N LEU A 8 56.15 -3.65 -5.15
CA LEU A 8 54.96 -3.69 -6.00
C LEU A 8 53.80 -4.42 -5.31
N THR A 9 54.08 -5.54 -4.64
CA THR A 9 53.05 -6.29 -3.89
C THR A 9 52.55 -5.52 -2.68
N THR A 10 53.42 -4.88 -1.90
CA THR A 10 53.01 -4.06 -0.74
C THR A 10 52.24 -2.81 -1.14
N LYS A 11 52.57 -2.22 -2.30
CA LYS A 11 51.82 -1.07 -2.82
C LYS A 11 50.42 -1.50 -3.26
N LYS A 12 50.32 -2.64 -3.94
CA LYS A 12 49.03 -3.21 -4.37
C LYS A 12 48.13 -3.51 -3.17
N THR A 13 48.63 -4.19 -2.13
CA THR A 13 47.84 -4.48 -0.93
C THR A 13 47.39 -3.21 -0.21
N LEU A 14 48.23 -2.17 -0.19
CA LEU A 14 47.85 -0.88 0.38
C LEU A 14 46.75 -0.16 -0.43
N GLU A 15 46.77 -0.27 -1.76
CA GLU A 15 45.72 0.27 -2.62
C GLU A 15 44.41 -0.51 -2.47
N GLU A 16 44.47 -1.83 -2.34
CA GLU A 16 43.30 -2.69 -2.06
C GLU A 16 42.67 -2.38 -0.69
N ASP A 17 43.48 -2.22 0.37
CA ASP A 17 42.98 -1.86 1.69
C ASP A 17 42.33 -0.46 1.69
N LYS A 18 42.89 0.50 0.97
CA LYS A 18 42.28 1.83 0.80
C LYS A 18 40.93 1.77 0.09
N LEU A 19 40.84 0.97 -0.97
CA LEU A 19 39.58 0.76 -1.68
C LEU A 19 38.53 0.15 -0.74
N ARG A 20 38.93 -0.85 0.06
CA ARG A 20 38.03 -1.50 1.03
C ARG A 20 37.49 -0.53 2.08
N VAL A 21 38.32 0.40 2.56
CA VAL A 21 37.89 1.44 3.51
C VAL A 21 36.91 2.41 2.86
N LEU A 22 37.18 2.85 1.62
CA LEU A 22 36.27 3.74 0.88
C LEU A 22 34.92 3.06 0.60
N GLU A 23 34.93 1.77 0.25
CA GLU A 23 33.70 0.99 0.07
C GLU A 23 32.92 0.86 1.38
N ALA A 24 33.60 0.62 2.50
CA ALA A 24 32.96 0.56 3.81
C ALA A 24 32.32 1.90 4.19
N GLU A 25 33.01 3.02 3.96
CA GLU A 25 32.51 4.37 4.23
C GLU A 25 31.31 4.73 3.35
N LEU A 26 31.37 4.39 2.06
CA LEU A 26 30.24 4.55 1.13
C LEU A 26 29.02 3.72 1.58
N ASN A 27 29.23 2.46 1.98
CA ASN A 27 28.15 1.59 2.46
C ASN A 27 27.50 2.15 3.72
N GLN A 28 28.28 2.70 4.64
CA GLN A 28 27.75 3.36 5.85
C GLN A 28 26.90 4.59 5.49
N GLN A 29 27.35 5.41 4.55
CA GLN A 29 26.61 6.57 4.10
C GLN A 29 25.30 6.19 3.40
N ASN A 30 25.34 5.17 2.53
CA ASN A 30 24.15 4.66 1.86
C ASN A 30 23.13 4.11 2.85
N ALA A 31 23.58 3.35 3.86
CA ALA A 31 22.71 2.83 4.90
C ALA A 31 22.04 3.94 5.71
N LEU A 32 22.75 5.05 5.99
CA LEU A 32 22.16 6.21 6.66
C LEU A 32 21.09 6.90 5.80
N VAL A 33 21.34 7.06 4.50
CA VAL A 33 20.36 7.61 3.55
C VAL A 33 19.13 6.71 3.43
N ASP A 34 19.32 5.40 3.36
CA ASP A 34 18.22 4.43 3.30
C ASP A 34 17.37 4.48 4.57
N LEU A 35 18.00 4.57 5.75
CA LEU A 35 17.29 4.77 7.01
C LEU A 35 16.54 6.11 7.00
N GLU A 36 17.15 7.22 6.58
CA GLU A 36 16.47 8.52 6.49
C GLU A 36 15.23 8.48 5.58
N ASN A 37 15.31 7.73 4.47
CA ASN A 37 14.19 7.54 3.56
C ASN A 37 13.05 6.72 4.19
N MET A 38 13.37 5.76 5.06
CA MET A 38 12.37 4.88 5.71
C MET A 38 11.68 5.53 6.90
N ILE A 39 12.44 6.18 7.80
CA ILE A 39 11.94 6.67 9.09
C ILE A 39 11.90 8.20 9.19
N GLY A 40 12.38 8.91 8.16
CA GLY A 40 12.50 10.36 8.16
C GLY A 40 13.88 10.82 8.67
N LYS A 41 14.05 12.15 8.79
CA LYS A 41 15.34 12.76 9.11
C LYS A 41 15.95 12.21 10.39
N ILE A 42 17.17 11.69 10.31
CA ILE A 42 17.89 11.12 11.44
C ILE A 42 18.78 12.22 12.05
N PRO A 43 18.86 12.34 13.38
CA PRO A 43 19.64 13.40 14.03
C PRO A 43 21.15 13.14 14.07
N VAL A 44 21.65 12.14 13.31
CA VAL A 44 23.08 11.78 13.29
C VAL A 44 23.64 11.88 11.88
N GLU A 45 24.91 12.27 11.79
CA GLU A 45 25.64 12.37 10.52
C GLU A 45 26.40 11.07 10.20
N ASN A 46 26.58 10.18 11.18
CA ASN A 46 27.26 8.90 11.04
C ASN A 46 26.43 7.76 11.63
N ILE A 47 26.35 6.63 10.91
CA ILE A 47 25.61 5.45 11.34
C ILE A 47 26.15 4.84 12.64
N ASN A 48 27.46 5.01 12.92
CA ASN A 48 28.09 4.51 14.14
C ASN A 48 27.70 5.32 15.40
N ASP A 49 27.08 6.48 15.23
CA ASP A 49 26.53 7.28 16.33
C ASP A 49 25.11 6.83 16.71
N LEU A 50 24.52 5.88 15.97
CA LEU A 50 23.25 5.25 16.32
C LEU A 50 23.48 4.23 17.44
N ASP A 51 22.72 4.36 18.52
CA ASP A 51 22.71 3.36 19.59
C ASP A 51 22.01 2.07 19.11
N GLU A 52 22.81 1.05 18.80
CA GLU A 52 22.37 -0.26 18.29
C GLU A 52 21.46 -1.02 19.27
N THR A 53 21.45 -0.65 20.56
CA THR A 53 20.71 -1.40 21.59
C THR A 53 19.19 -1.42 21.37
N SER A 54 18.66 -0.47 20.59
CA SER A 54 17.23 -0.38 20.29
C SER A 54 16.83 -0.97 18.92
N PHE A 55 17.80 -1.40 18.09
CA PHE A 55 17.54 -1.85 16.72
C PHE A 55 17.29 -3.35 16.60
N TYR A 56 17.77 -4.15 17.55
CA TYR A 56 17.52 -5.58 17.54
C TYR A 56 16.14 -5.84 18.15
N PRO A 57 15.18 -6.37 17.36
CA PRO A 57 13.91 -6.76 17.93
C PRO A 57 14.17 -7.82 19.00
N GLN A 58 13.66 -7.59 20.21
CA GLN A 58 13.60 -8.65 21.21
C GLN A 58 12.75 -9.78 20.63
N GLU A 59 13.30 -11.00 20.62
CA GLU A 59 12.52 -12.17 20.22
C GLU A 59 11.32 -12.29 21.17
N LEU A 60 10.12 -12.23 20.59
CA LEU A 60 8.88 -12.45 21.33
C LEU A 60 8.85 -13.89 21.83
N THR A 61 8.46 -14.05 23.09
CA THR A 61 8.22 -15.37 23.68
C THR A 61 6.93 -16.00 23.12
N GLU A 62 6.82 -17.34 23.14
CA GLU A 62 5.61 -18.03 22.66
C GLU A 62 4.32 -17.58 23.37
N GLU A 63 4.41 -17.18 24.64
CA GLU A 63 3.27 -16.64 25.40
C GLU A 63 2.83 -15.27 24.88
N GLU A 64 3.77 -14.41 24.49
CA GLU A 64 3.47 -13.10 23.89
C GLU A 64 2.87 -13.25 22.49
N ILE A 65 3.37 -14.20 21.69
CA ILE A 65 2.84 -14.50 20.35
C ILE A 65 1.37 -14.97 20.44
N ASN A 66 1.06 -15.85 21.38
CA ASN A 66 -0.31 -16.35 21.57
C ASN A 66 -1.29 -15.31 22.12
N GLN A 67 -0.79 -14.22 22.69
CA GLN A 67 -1.61 -13.09 23.17
C GLN A 67 -1.82 -12.01 22.10
N VAL A 68 -1.17 -12.10 20.94
CA VAL A 68 -1.37 -11.16 19.84
C VAL A 68 -2.79 -11.31 19.30
N ASP A 69 -3.62 -10.31 19.54
CA ASP A 69 -4.95 -10.21 18.96
C ASP A 69 -4.86 -9.88 17.46
N LEU A 70 -4.92 -10.93 16.63
CA LEU A 70 -4.92 -10.81 15.18
C LEU A 70 -6.13 -10.03 14.65
N SER A 71 -7.21 -9.85 15.44
CA SER A 71 -8.40 -9.13 15.00
C SER A 71 -8.12 -7.65 14.72
N GLN A 72 -7.11 -7.06 15.36
CA GLN A 72 -6.66 -5.68 15.14
C GLN A 72 -5.57 -5.57 14.08
N HIS A 73 -5.06 -6.68 13.56
CA HIS A 73 -3.98 -6.65 12.58
C HIS A 73 -4.49 -6.10 11.24
N PRO A 74 -3.83 -5.09 10.63
CA PRO A 74 -4.31 -4.47 9.39
C PRO A 74 -4.52 -5.46 8.24
N GLU A 75 -3.63 -6.44 8.11
CA GLU A 75 -3.74 -7.47 7.07
C GLU A 75 -4.96 -8.39 7.29
N TYR A 76 -5.24 -8.73 8.56
CA TYR A 76 -6.41 -9.54 8.91
C TYR A 76 -7.70 -8.76 8.66
N LEU A 77 -7.75 -7.48 9.07
CA LEU A 77 -8.88 -6.60 8.78
C LEU A 77 -9.12 -6.44 7.28
N LEU A 78 -8.05 -6.29 6.49
CA LEU A 78 -8.14 -6.23 5.03
C LEU A 78 -8.75 -7.52 4.46
N SER A 79 -8.24 -8.67 4.89
CA SER A 79 -8.74 -9.98 4.45
C SER A 79 -10.21 -10.18 4.84
N SER A 80 -10.56 -9.86 6.08
CA SER A 80 -11.94 -9.96 6.58
C SER A 80 -12.90 -9.10 5.76
N ASN A 81 -12.53 -7.85 5.47
CA ASN A 81 -13.31 -6.96 4.61
C ASN A 81 -13.47 -7.51 3.19
N GLN A 82 -12.42 -8.12 2.61
CA GLN A 82 -12.51 -8.75 1.28
C GLN A 82 -13.49 -9.93 1.27
N VAL A 83 -13.51 -10.74 2.33
CA VAL A 83 -14.46 -11.84 2.49
C VAL A 83 -15.89 -11.29 2.57
N THR A 84 -16.12 -10.28 3.41
CA THR A 84 -17.43 -9.64 3.54
C THR A 84 -17.92 -9.04 2.22
N GLN A 85 -17.05 -8.33 1.48
CA GLN A 85 -17.39 -7.79 0.17
C GLN A 85 -17.73 -8.89 -0.85
N SER A 86 -17.03 -10.02 -0.80
CA SER A 86 -17.31 -11.16 -1.66
C SER A 86 -18.68 -11.75 -1.34
N GLY A 87 -19.05 -11.84 -0.06
CA GLY A 87 -20.40 -12.21 0.36
C GLY A 87 -21.48 -11.27 -0.19
N TYR A 88 -21.27 -9.95 -0.13
CA TYR A 88 -22.21 -9.00 -0.73
C TYR A 88 -22.35 -9.16 -2.24
N LYS A 89 -21.27 -9.45 -2.97
CA LYS A 89 -21.31 -9.69 -4.41
C LYS A 89 -22.15 -10.92 -4.76
N VAL A 90 -22.05 -12.00 -3.96
CA VAL A 90 -22.90 -13.18 -4.13
C VAL A 90 -24.36 -12.81 -3.93
N ASN A 91 -24.70 -12.10 -2.86
CA ASN A 91 -26.07 -11.67 -2.59
C ASN A 91 -26.64 -10.76 -3.71
N ILE A 92 -25.83 -9.85 -4.25
CA ILE A 92 -26.23 -9.01 -5.40
C ILE A 92 -26.46 -9.87 -6.66
N SER A 93 -25.60 -10.85 -6.88
CA SER A 93 -25.75 -11.80 -7.99
C SER A 93 -27.02 -12.64 -7.86
N GLU A 94 -27.34 -13.12 -6.67
CA GLU A 94 -28.61 -13.80 -6.38
C GLU A 94 -29.80 -12.84 -6.57
N ALA A 95 -29.66 -11.59 -6.12
CA ALA A 95 -30.72 -10.59 -6.24
C ALA A 95 -31.06 -10.23 -7.69
N SER A 96 -30.14 -10.43 -8.64
CA SER A 96 -30.39 -10.20 -10.08
C SER A 96 -31.47 -11.11 -10.67
N GLN A 97 -31.82 -12.20 -9.99
CA GLN A 97 -32.90 -13.12 -10.39
C GLN A 97 -34.27 -12.59 -9.98
N TYR A 98 -34.33 -11.66 -9.03
CA TYR A 98 -35.58 -11.02 -8.62
C TYR A 98 -35.94 -9.88 -9.57
N PRO A 99 -37.21 -9.47 -9.60
CA PRO A 99 -37.60 -8.31 -10.39
C PRO A 99 -36.93 -7.03 -9.91
N ASP A 100 -36.40 -6.27 -10.85
CA ASP A 100 -35.93 -4.91 -10.62
C ASP A 100 -37.08 -3.91 -10.82
N ILE A 101 -37.21 -2.98 -9.88
CA ILE A 101 -38.22 -1.93 -9.89
C ILE A 101 -37.50 -0.58 -9.89
N ASN A 102 -37.60 0.12 -11.02
CA ASN A 102 -36.97 1.42 -11.19
C ASN A 102 -38.04 2.53 -11.18
N PHE A 103 -37.85 3.52 -10.31
CA PHE A 103 -38.68 4.71 -10.21
C PHE A 103 -37.93 5.89 -10.81
N ARG A 104 -38.51 6.51 -11.83
CA ARG A 104 -37.97 7.72 -12.44
C ARG A 104 -38.94 8.87 -12.26
N ALA A 105 -38.43 10.01 -11.83
CA ALA A 105 -39.16 11.26 -11.79
C ALA A 105 -38.31 12.34 -12.45
N ASP A 106 -38.84 12.96 -13.49
CA ASP A 106 -38.18 14.08 -14.16
C ASP A 106 -39.00 15.35 -13.90
N PHE A 107 -38.31 16.45 -13.62
CA PHE A 107 -38.90 17.79 -13.49
C PHE A 107 -38.10 18.75 -14.36
N ILE A 108 -38.78 19.45 -15.26
CA ILE A 108 -38.17 20.37 -16.22
C ILE A 108 -39.00 21.64 -16.25
N MET A 109 -38.32 22.79 -16.26
CA MET A 109 -38.96 24.08 -16.57
C MET A 109 -38.69 24.38 -18.04
N ILE A 110 -39.74 24.43 -18.85
CA ILE A 110 -39.63 24.76 -20.27
C ILE A 110 -39.81 26.27 -20.37
N ASP A 111 -38.76 26.94 -20.82
CA ASP A 111 -38.80 28.35 -21.19
C ASP A 111 -39.26 28.48 -22.64
N THR A 112 -40.22 29.37 -22.88
CA THR A 112 -40.71 29.70 -24.23
C THR A 112 -40.41 31.17 -24.47
N ASP A 113 -40.02 31.53 -25.70
CA ASP A 113 -39.59 32.88 -26.07
C ASP A 113 -40.63 33.99 -25.70
N ASP A 114 -41.90 33.62 -25.51
CA ASP A 114 -42.94 34.44 -24.90
C ASP A 114 -43.35 33.84 -23.53
N GLU A 115 -43.25 34.63 -22.46
CA GLU A 115 -43.65 34.25 -21.08
C GLU A 115 -45.09 33.69 -21.03
N PRO A 116 -45.40 32.66 -20.19
CA PRO A 116 -44.72 32.30 -18.95
C PRO A 116 -44.01 30.92 -18.96
N VAL A 117 -43.04 30.73 -18.05
CA VAL A 117 -42.36 29.45 -17.78
C VAL A 117 -43.38 28.37 -17.44
N ILE A 118 -43.37 27.26 -18.19
CA ILE A 118 -44.29 26.14 -18.00
C ILE A 118 -43.57 25.02 -17.24
N PRO A 119 -43.99 24.68 -16.01
CA PRO A 119 -43.44 23.54 -15.29
C PRO A 119 -43.96 22.24 -15.89
N PHE A 120 -43.04 21.34 -16.25
CA PHE A 120 -43.34 19.99 -16.72
C PHE A 120 -42.75 18.97 -15.76
N TRP A 121 -43.53 17.96 -15.41
CA TRP A 121 -43.06 16.82 -14.64
C TRP A 121 -43.54 15.52 -15.27
N SER A 122 -42.72 14.48 -15.16
CA SER A 122 -43.08 13.13 -15.55
C SER A 122 -42.63 12.15 -14.48
N THR A 123 -43.42 11.10 -14.28
CA THR A 123 -43.03 9.98 -13.41
C THR A 123 -43.25 8.68 -14.15
N GLY A 124 -42.33 7.74 -14.00
CA GLY A 124 -42.44 6.40 -14.55
C GLY A 124 -42.02 5.36 -13.52
N VAL A 125 -42.72 4.23 -13.54
CA VAL A 125 -42.31 3.02 -12.82
C VAL A 125 -42.04 1.96 -13.87
N THR A 126 -40.84 1.40 -13.86
CA THR A 126 -40.47 0.28 -14.74
C THR A 126 -40.23 -0.96 -13.89
N PHE A 127 -40.85 -2.06 -14.29
CA PHE A 127 -40.62 -3.38 -13.70
C PHE A 127 -39.94 -4.27 -14.74
N SER A 128 -38.81 -4.88 -14.39
CA SER A 128 -38.08 -5.78 -15.29
C SER A 128 -37.66 -7.05 -14.57
N MET A 129 -37.84 -8.20 -15.21
CA MET A 129 -37.42 -9.49 -14.68
C MET A 129 -36.92 -10.37 -15.83
N PRO A 130 -35.72 -10.96 -15.72
CA PRO A 130 -35.22 -11.88 -16.75
C PRO A 130 -36.02 -13.19 -16.70
N LEU A 131 -36.62 -13.58 -17.85
CA LEU A 131 -37.28 -14.89 -18.00
C LEU A 131 -36.32 -15.97 -18.49
N PHE A 132 -35.34 -15.57 -19.32
CA PHE A 132 -34.27 -16.42 -19.81
C PHE A 132 -32.96 -15.65 -19.71
N ALA A 133 -32.11 -16.05 -18.76
CA ALA A 133 -30.71 -15.67 -18.72
C ALA A 133 -29.93 -16.94 -19.05
N PHE A 134 -29.57 -17.13 -20.32
CA PHE A 134 -28.72 -18.25 -20.73
C PHE A 134 -27.35 -18.03 -20.08
N GLY A 135 -27.07 -18.78 -19.02
CA GLY A 135 -25.84 -18.68 -18.21
C GLY A 135 -24.57 -18.94 -19.01
#